data_AF-A0A952IYY1-F1
#
_entry.id   AF-A0A952IYY1-F1
#
_cell.length_a   1.000
_cell.length_b   1.000
_cell.length_c   1.000
_cell.angle_alpha   90.00
_cell.angle_beta   90.00
_cell.angle_gamma   90.00
#
_symmetry.space_group_name_H-M   'P 1'
#
loop_
_entity.id
_entity.type
_entity.pdbx_description
1 polymer ?
#
loop_
_entity_poly.entity_id
_entity_poly.type
_entity_poly.pdbx_seq_one_letter_code
_entity_poly.pdbx_strand_id
1 'polypeptide(L)'
;MRNYFTRLGVSPDTSEEELLSALEKPDIKLSGKGLEDAKAVLEDKVMLRMYQKAFLQYEAMRTAIDCIESSPGLDTNHWQARLSNFDSEPEEPIKRWESTDHT
;
A
#
# COMPACT_ATOMS: atom_id res chain seq x y z
N MET A 1 3.65 -0.92 2.46
CA MET A 1 2.57 -1.23 3.43
C MET A 1 2.76 -2.67 3.92
N ARG A 2 2.89 -2.97 5.22
CA ARG A 2 3.12 -4.36 5.69
C ARG A 2 1.79 -5.10 5.87
N ASN A 3 1.46 -6.01 4.95
CA ASN A 3 0.26 -6.85 4.91
C ASN A 3 0.27 -7.96 5.98
N TYR A 4 -0.90 -8.46 6.40
CA TYR A 4 -1.04 -9.58 7.35
C TYR A 4 -0.34 -10.87 6.90
N PHE A 5 -0.40 -11.25 5.62
CA PHE A 5 0.32 -12.41 5.07
C PHE A 5 1.82 -12.31 5.31
N THR A 6 2.41 -11.15 5.03
CA THR A 6 3.84 -10.88 5.27
C THR A 6 4.19 -10.88 6.76
N ARG A 7 3.28 -10.41 7.63
CA ARG A 7 3.49 -10.39 9.08
C ARG A 7 3.34 -11.78 9.72
N LEU A 8 2.48 -12.61 9.16
CA LEU A 8 2.28 -14.02 9.52
C LEU A 8 3.35 -14.93 8.89
N GLY A 9 4.11 -14.44 7.90
CA GLY A 9 5.11 -15.23 7.19
C GLY A 9 4.51 -16.30 6.29
N VAL A 10 3.30 -16.08 5.78
CA VAL A 10 2.57 -17.03 4.92
C VAL A 10 2.33 -16.45 3.54
N SER A 11 2.14 -17.34 2.55
CA SER A 11 1.74 -16.96 1.19
C SER A 11 0.26 -16.56 1.16
N PRO A 12 -0.18 -15.61 0.31
CA PRO A 12 -1.61 -15.34 0.10
C PRO A 12 -2.39 -16.56 -0.44
N ASP A 13 -1.71 -17.50 -1.11
CA ASP A 13 -2.32 -18.71 -1.70
C ASP A 13 -2.39 -19.89 -0.72
N THR A 14 -1.95 -19.67 0.52
CA THR A 14 -1.96 -20.64 1.62
C THR A 14 -3.40 -21.07 1.94
N SER A 15 -3.57 -22.33 2.37
CA SER A 15 -4.89 -22.84 2.77
C SER A 15 -5.46 -22.10 3.99
N GLU A 16 -6.78 -22.11 4.14
CA GLU A 16 -7.48 -21.51 5.29
C GLU A 16 -6.96 -22.10 6.62
N GLU A 17 -6.75 -23.41 6.65
CA GLU A 17 -6.26 -24.14 7.83
C GLU A 17 -4.85 -23.69 8.24
N GLU A 18 -3.95 -23.52 7.29
CA GLU A 18 -2.59 -23.04 7.52
C GLU A 18 -2.56 -21.55 7.92
N LEU A 19 -3.49 -20.75 7.39
CA LEU A 19 -3.67 -19.34 7.76
C LEU A 19 -4.13 -19.18 9.21
N LEU A 20 -5.12 -19.97 9.63
CA LEU A 20 -5.59 -20.01 11.01
C LEU A 20 -4.49 -20.53 11.94
N SER A 21 -3.78 -21.58 11.55
CA SER A 21 -2.63 -22.09 12.29
C SER A 21 -1.52 -21.06 12.43
N ALA A 22 -1.32 -20.20 11.43
CA ALA A 22 -0.34 -19.11 11.50
C ALA A 22 -0.75 -18.00 12.46
N LEU A 23 -2.05 -17.76 12.68
CA LEU A 23 -2.58 -16.79 13.63
C LEU A 23 -2.46 -17.23 15.09
N GLU A 24 -2.25 -18.52 15.35
CA GLU A 24 -2.09 -19.10 16.69
C GLU A 24 -0.63 -19.22 17.14
N LYS A 25 0.34 -18.96 16.24
CA LYS A 25 1.75 -19.04 16.59
C LYS A 25 2.13 -17.99 17.65
N PRO A 26 2.94 -18.34 18.65
CA PRO A 26 3.34 -17.40 19.70
C PRO A 26 4.32 -16.31 19.23
N ASP A 27 4.98 -16.50 18.08
CA ASP A 27 6.04 -15.62 17.55
C ASP A 27 5.58 -14.74 16.37
N ILE A 28 4.27 -14.45 16.29
CA ILE A 28 3.74 -13.61 15.21
C ILE A 28 4.12 -12.16 15.49
N LYS A 29 4.55 -11.44 14.45
CA LYS A 29 4.83 -9.98 14.51
C LYS A 29 3.56 -9.11 14.62
N LEU A 30 2.46 -9.68 15.12
CA LEU A 30 1.16 -9.03 15.32
C LEU A 30 0.84 -9.08 16.82
N SER A 31 0.73 -7.92 17.45
CA SER A 31 0.39 -7.80 18.88
C SER A 31 -0.81 -6.88 19.09
N GLY A 32 -1.64 -7.21 20.08
CA GLY A 32 -2.82 -6.42 20.45
C GLY A 32 -3.79 -6.24 19.30
N LYS A 33 -4.19 -4.99 19.03
CA LYS A 33 -5.15 -4.64 17.97
C LYS A 33 -4.79 -5.17 16.59
N GLY A 34 -3.51 -5.27 16.25
CA GLY A 34 -3.09 -5.80 14.94
C GLY A 34 -3.41 -7.28 14.76
N LEU A 35 -3.45 -8.06 15.85
CA LEU A 35 -3.83 -9.47 15.81
C LEU A 35 -5.36 -9.60 15.70
N GLU A 36 -6.11 -8.78 16.42
CA GLU A 36 -7.59 -8.74 16.35
C GLU A 36 -8.07 -8.35 14.95
N ASP A 37 -7.50 -7.30 14.37
CA ASP A 37 -7.82 -6.86 13.01
C ASP A 37 -7.46 -7.95 11.97
N ALA A 38 -6.33 -8.65 12.17
CA ALA A 38 -5.95 -9.77 11.31
C ALA A 38 -6.94 -10.93 11.41
N LYS A 39 -7.37 -11.30 12.62
CA LYS A 39 -8.41 -12.33 12.81
C LYS A 39 -9.72 -11.95 12.15
N ALA A 40 -10.19 -10.72 12.37
CA ALA A 40 -11.43 -10.23 11.77
C ALA A 40 -11.43 -10.30 10.22
N VAL A 41 -10.27 -10.07 9.59
CA VAL A 41 -10.14 -10.12 8.14
C VAL A 41 -9.93 -11.54 7.61
N LEU A 42 -9.17 -12.36 8.32
CA LEU A 42 -8.73 -13.68 7.84
C LEU A 42 -9.70 -14.82 8.20
N GLU A 43 -10.51 -14.67 9.25
CA GLU A 43 -11.54 -15.66 9.64
C GLU A 43 -12.83 -15.54 8.80
N ASP A 44 -13.14 -14.34 8.28
CA ASP A 44 -14.27 -14.14 7.37
C ASP A 44 -13.86 -14.51 5.93
N LYS A 45 -14.50 -15.55 5.35
CA LYS A 45 -14.16 -16.07 4.01
C LYS A 45 -14.33 -15.04 2.89
N VAL A 46 -15.28 -14.12 3.01
CA VAL A 46 -15.53 -13.08 2.00
C VAL A 46 -14.44 -12.02 2.10
N MET A 47 -14.15 -11.55 3.31
CA MET A 47 -13.09 -10.58 3.58
C MET A 47 -11.72 -11.15 3.21
N LEU A 48 -11.44 -12.41 3.54
CA LEU A 48 -10.21 -13.10 3.17
C LEU A 48 -10.00 -13.09 1.66
N ARG A 49 -11.01 -13.48 0.87
CA ARG A 49 -10.92 -13.47 -0.60
C ARG A 49 -10.71 -12.06 -1.16
N MET A 50 -11.40 -11.05 -0.61
CA MET A 50 -11.20 -9.67 -1.03
C MET A 50 -9.79 -9.19 -0.69
N TYR A 51 -9.30 -9.55 0.49
CA TYR A 51 -7.96 -9.21 0.97
C TYR A 51 -6.85 -9.88 0.14
N GLN A 52 -7.01 -11.15 -0.21
CA GLN A 52 -6.12 -11.88 -1.13
C GLN A 52 -6.06 -11.19 -2.50
N LYS A 53 -7.22 -10.84 -3.08
CA LYS A 53 -7.28 -10.14 -4.36
C LYS A 53 -6.59 -8.78 -4.32
N ALA A 54 -6.87 -7.99 -3.28
CA ALA A 54 -6.23 -6.68 -3.10
C ALA A 54 -4.71 -6.80 -2.94
N PHE A 55 -4.25 -7.84 -2.23
CA PHE A 55 -2.82 -8.12 -2.10
C PHE A 55 -2.16 -8.45 -3.45
N LEU A 56 -2.76 -9.34 -4.23
CA LEU A 56 -2.25 -9.71 -5.56
C LEU A 56 -2.22 -8.52 -6.52
N GLN A 57 -3.24 -7.66 -6.47
CA GLN A 57 -3.27 -6.42 -7.24
C GLN A 57 -2.11 -5.49 -6.85
N TYR A 58 -1.85 -5.33 -5.56
CA TYR A 58 -0.74 -4.51 -5.08
C TYR A 58 0.62 -5.07 -5.50
N GLU A 59 0.85 -6.38 -5.38
CA GLU A 59 2.09 -7.03 -5.85
C GLU A 59 2.29 -6.88 -7.35
N ALA A 60 1.21 -7.01 -8.14
CA ALA A 60 1.27 -6.79 -9.59
C ALA A 60 1.62 -5.33 -9.92
N MET A 61 1.02 -4.35 -9.23
CA MET A 61 1.35 -2.93 -9.40
C MET A 61 2.79 -2.63 -9.01
N ARG A 62 3.28 -3.17 -7.87
CA ARG A 62 4.67 -3.00 -7.45
C ARG A 62 5.61 -3.56 -8.50
N THR A 63 5.36 -4.78 -8.97
CA THR A 63 6.17 -5.42 -10.01
C THR A 63 6.18 -4.61 -11.31
N ALA A 64 5.04 -4.03 -11.69
CA ALA A 64 4.96 -3.17 -12.87
C ALA A 64 5.80 -1.89 -12.71
N ILE A 65 5.76 -1.25 -11.54
CA ILE A 65 6.60 -0.10 -11.20
C ILE A 65 8.08 -0.50 -11.25
N ASP A 66 8.46 -1.60 -10.57
CA ASP A 66 9.83 -2.11 -10.56
C ASP A 66 10.33 -2.37 -11.99
N CYS A 67 9.48 -2.90 -12.88
CA CYS A 67 9.83 -3.11 -14.29
C CYS A 67 10.02 -1.80 -15.07
N ILE A 68 9.25 -0.76 -14.76
CA ILE A 68 9.40 0.58 -15.36
C ILE A 68 10.72 1.21 -14.89
N GLU A 69 11.05 1.08 -13.60
CA GLU A 69 12.24 1.67 -13.00
C GLU A 69 13.54 0.93 -13.37
N SER A 70 13.49 -0.40 -13.49
CA SER A 70 14.67 -1.24 -13.77
C SER A 70 15.09 -1.26 -15.25
N SER A 71 14.29 -0.69 -16.14
CA SER A 71 14.60 -0.63 -17.57
C SER A 71 15.13 0.76 -17.98
N PRO A 72 16.45 0.94 -18.16
CA PRO A 72 17.02 2.19 -18.65
C PRO A 72 16.56 2.53 -20.09
N GLY A 73 15.94 1.58 -20.79
CA GLY A 73 15.37 1.80 -22.13
C GLY A 73 14.00 2.50 -22.15
N LEU A 74 13.40 2.79 -21.00
CA LEU A 74 12.07 3.44 -20.89
C LEU A 74 12.14 4.94 -20.56
N ASP A 75 13.33 5.50 -20.27
CA ASP A 75 13.51 6.95 -20.12
C ASP A 75 13.85 7.65 -21.45
N THR A 76 13.37 7.12 -22.58
CA THR A 76 13.58 7.75 -23.90
C THR A 76 12.99 9.16 -24.01
N ASN A 77 12.07 9.52 -23.10
CA ASN A 77 11.41 10.83 -23.04
C ASN A 77 11.78 11.64 -21.78
N HIS A 78 12.85 11.28 -21.06
CA HIS A 78 13.32 11.96 -19.84
C HIS A 78 12.17 12.29 -18.86
N TRP A 79 11.23 11.36 -18.70
CA TRP A 79 10.03 11.60 -17.90
C TRP A 79 10.35 11.62 -16.40
N GLN A 80 11.39 10.89 -15.98
CA GLN A 80 11.86 10.90 -14.59
C GLN A 80 12.37 12.29 -14.19
N ALA A 81 13.08 12.99 -15.07
CA ALA A 81 13.53 14.37 -14.87
C ALA A 81 12.38 15.41 -14.85
N ARG A 82 11.18 15.05 -15.34
CA ARG A 82 10.00 15.92 -15.26
C ARG A 82 9.24 15.77 -13.94
N LEU A 83 9.38 14.64 -13.26
CA LEU A 83 8.75 14.41 -11.95
C LEU A 83 9.47 15.17 -10.83
N SER A 84 10.79 15.39 -10.93
CA SER A 84 11.55 16.16 -9.93
C SER A 84 11.13 17.62 -9.81
N ASN A 85 10.44 18.18 -10.81
CA ASN A 85 9.93 19.55 -10.78
C ASN A 85 8.62 19.71 -9.99
N PHE A 86 7.99 18.61 -9.54
CA PHE A 86 6.75 18.68 -8.74
C PHE A 86 6.99 18.72 -7.23
N ASP A 87 8.17 18.32 -6.75
CA ASP A 87 8.48 18.21 -5.32
C ASP A 87 9.08 19.49 -4.71
N SER A 88 9.24 20.56 -5.47
CA SER A 88 10.06 21.70 -5.04
C SER A 88 9.49 23.08 -5.37
N GLU A 89 8.23 23.35 -5.02
CA GLU A 89 7.85 24.72 -4.64
C GLU A 89 6.90 24.69 -3.43
N PRO A 90 7.23 25.36 -2.31
CA PRO A 90 6.25 25.62 -1.27
C PRO A 90 5.15 26.51 -1.88
N GLU A 91 3.89 26.06 -1.85
CA GLU A 91 2.75 26.91 -2.22
C GLU A 91 2.87 28.24 -1.48
N GLU A 92 3.15 29.33 -2.21
CA GLU A 92 3.01 30.65 -1.62
C GLU A 92 1.56 30.81 -1.13
N PRO A 93 1.34 31.27 0.11
CA PRO A 93 -0.01 31.40 0.63
C PRO A 93 -0.78 32.35 -0.27
N ILE A 94 -1.86 31.83 -0.87
CA ILE A 94 -2.79 32.57 -1.72
C ILE A 94 -3.20 33.84 -0.95
N LYS A 95 -2.73 35.01 -1.39
CA LYS A 95 -3.15 36.29 -0.85
C LYS A 95 -4.64 36.46 -1.13
N ARG A 96 -5.45 36.25 -0.08
CA ARG A 96 -6.88 36.54 -0.08
C ARG A 96 -7.04 38.03 -0.37
N TRP A 97 -7.59 38.36 -1.53
CA TRP A 97 -7.88 39.74 -1.91
C TRP A 97 -8.84 40.34 -0.87
N GLU A 98 -8.36 41.29 -0.07
CA GLU A 98 -9.23 42.07 0.80
C GLU A 98 -10.06 42.99 -0.11
N SER A 99 -11.37 42.75 -0.12
CA SER A 99 -12.36 43.62 -0.76
C SER A 99 -12.30 44.98 -0.08
N THR A 100 -11.70 45.97 -0.75
CA THR A 100 -11.87 47.36 -0.35
C THR A 100 -13.27 47.79 -0.76
N ASP A 101 -14.20 47.66 0.18
CA ASP A 101 -15.52 48.29 0.07
C ASP A 101 -15.32 49.80 -0.07
N HIS A 102 -15.66 50.33 -1.23
CA HIS A 102 -15.78 51.76 -1.46
C HIS A 102 -17.17 52.21 -0.99
N THR A 103 -17.19 52.90 0.16
CA THR A 103 -18.25 53.83 0.59
C THR A 103 -18.54 54.91 -0.44
#